data_AF-A0A0S7X1K3-F1
#
_entry.id   AF-A0A0S7X1K3-F1
#
_cell.length_a   1.000
_cell.length_b   1.000
_cell.length_c   1.000
_cell.angle_alpha   90.00
_cell.angle_beta   90.00
_cell.angle_gamma   90.00
#
_symmetry.space_group_name_H-M   'P 1'
#
loop_
_entity.id
_entity.type
_entity.pdbx_description
1 polymer ?
#
loop_
_entity_poly.entity_id
_entity_poly.type
_entity_poly.pdbx_seq_one_letter_code
_entity_poly.pdbx_strand_id
1 'polypeptide(L)'
;MPKKKIQKKAKYDKRNTLNDLTGREWLLLTKSVWISEKCADDKFAFQHPAPFLINDIKKLVKFFTKKNMTVLDPFCGSGTTLVASAQEGRKGVGIDLSKKYCQMSKKRLQDLKMTKNQQIICGDSLKKISQRKGKIDYCVTSPPYHNILRHNGGGLREAKDKNVRNGSRLGVEYYSNDKRDLGNQAQYKNFLKLLKAVMAEVYNKLKDKKYCSIIISDFTVNKKETNSSGDVIRLMQEIGFNFEGMVVLVQDNKPLYPFGYPFAYKMNHHHQYILNFRKL
;
A
#
# COMPACT_ATOMS: atom_id res chain seq x y z
N MET A 1 33.86 -32.21 -16.64
CA MET A 1 33.81 -30.93 -15.91
C MET A 1 32.55 -30.16 -16.27
N PRO A 2 31.64 -29.86 -15.33
CA PRO A 2 30.44 -29.08 -15.63
C PRO A 2 30.80 -27.61 -15.89
N LYS A 3 30.42 -27.10 -17.07
CA LYS A 3 30.60 -25.69 -17.46
C LYS A 3 29.83 -24.80 -16.47
N LYS A 4 30.54 -24.02 -15.64
CA LYS A 4 29.97 -22.91 -14.88
C LYS A 4 29.27 -21.98 -15.88
N LYS A 5 27.93 -21.97 -15.89
CA LYS A 5 27.15 -20.95 -16.60
C LYS A 5 27.52 -19.60 -15.96
N ILE A 6 28.37 -18.83 -16.64
CA ILE A 6 28.61 -17.44 -16.32
C ILE A 6 27.24 -16.75 -16.46
N GLN A 7 26.62 -16.40 -15.33
CA GLN A 7 25.43 -15.55 -15.34
C GLN A 7 25.86 -14.23 -15.98
N LYS A 8 25.52 -14.02 -17.25
CA LYS A 8 25.67 -12.71 -17.91
C LYS A 8 24.99 -11.69 -17.00
N LYS A 9 25.75 -10.73 -16.46
CA LYS A 9 25.18 -9.62 -15.69
C LYS A 9 24.03 -9.03 -16.49
N ALA A 10 22.84 -9.04 -15.89
CA ALA A 10 21.65 -8.40 -16.41
C ALA A 10 21.98 -6.98 -16.88
N LYS A 11 21.95 -6.74 -18.19
CA LYS A 11 22.32 -5.44 -18.79
C LYS A 11 21.05 -4.58 -18.85
N TYR A 12 20.96 -3.57 -17.99
CA TYR A 12 19.98 -2.49 -18.09
C TYR A 12 20.55 -1.33 -18.90
N ASP A 13 19.69 -0.50 -19.51
CA ASP A 13 20.13 0.67 -20.28
C ASP A 13 20.58 1.79 -19.32
N LYS A 14 21.83 2.24 -19.46
CA LYS A 14 22.40 3.30 -18.60
C LYS A 14 21.70 4.65 -18.73
N ARG A 15 21.01 4.90 -19.86
CA ARG A 15 20.21 6.10 -20.10
C ARG A 15 18.89 6.11 -19.32
N ASN A 16 18.43 4.96 -18.85
CA ASN A 16 17.23 4.86 -18.04
C ASN A 16 17.48 5.54 -16.69
N THR A 17 16.84 6.68 -16.46
CA THR A 17 16.93 7.45 -15.20
C THR A 17 15.88 7.06 -14.17
N LEU A 18 14.93 6.19 -14.54
CA LEU A 18 13.82 5.75 -13.68
C LEU A 18 14.24 4.57 -12.79
N ASN A 19 14.83 3.53 -13.38
CA ASN A 19 15.16 2.29 -12.68
C ASN A 19 16.38 1.56 -13.26
N ASP A 20 16.72 0.43 -12.62
CA ASP A 20 17.83 -0.45 -12.99
C ASP A 20 17.31 -1.81 -13.52
N LEU A 21 16.17 -1.82 -14.22
CA LEU A 21 15.55 -3.01 -14.79
C LEU A 21 16.15 -3.39 -16.14
N THR A 22 16.29 -4.69 -16.40
CA THR A 22 16.46 -5.20 -17.77
C THR A 22 15.20 -4.97 -18.60
N GLY A 23 15.34 -4.99 -19.93
CA GLY A 23 14.18 -4.89 -20.82
C GLY A 23 13.12 -5.96 -20.55
N ARG A 24 13.53 -7.20 -20.20
CA ARG A 24 12.59 -8.27 -19.83
C ARG A 24 11.82 -7.96 -18.55
N GLU A 25 12.51 -7.52 -17.50
CA GLU A 25 11.85 -7.17 -16.23
C GLU A 25 10.93 -5.96 -16.41
N TRP A 26 11.36 -4.96 -17.19
CA TRP A 26 10.54 -3.81 -17.54
C TRP A 26 9.23 -4.23 -18.20
N LEU A 27 9.30 -5.02 -19.27
CA LEU A 27 8.11 -5.47 -20.00
C LEU A 27 7.14 -6.27 -19.13
N LEU A 28 7.65 -7.13 -18.25
CA LEU A 28 6.80 -7.89 -17.33
C LEU A 28 6.07 -6.99 -16.32
N LEU A 29 6.75 -5.96 -15.81
CA LEU A 29 6.18 -5.03 -14.85
C LEU A 29 5.23 -4.01 -15.48
N THR A 30 5.22 -3.86 -16.80
CA THR A 30 4.22 -3.03 -17.51
C THR A 30 2.87 -3.70 -17.73
N LYS A 31 2.67 -4.95 -17.29
CA LYS A 31 1.36 -5.61 -17.37
C LYS A 31 0.34 -4.89 -16.50
N SER A 32 -0.86 -4.70 -17.03
CA SER A 32 -2.00 -4.08 -16.33
C SER A 32 -2.67 -4.99 -15.29
N VAL A 33 -2.30 -6.27 -15.21
CA VAL A 33 -2.83 -7.23 -14.23
C VAL A 33 -1.69 -7.98 -13.57
N TRP A 34 -1.64 -7.94 -12.24
CA TRP A 34 -0.68 -8.67 -11.41
C TRP A 34 -1.43 -9.63 -10.49
N ILE A 35 -0.81 -10.77 -10.19
CA ILE A 35 -1.25 -11.67 -9.12
C ILE A 35 -0.43 -11.31 -7.88
N SER A 36 -1.11 -11.10 -6.75
CA SER A 36 -0.48 -10.71 -5.48
C SER A 36 0.35 -11.86 -4.91
N GLU A 37 1.61 -11.57 -4.58
CA GLU A 37 2.58 -12.58 -4.17
C GLU A 37 2.96 -12.46 -2.69
N LYS A 38 2.76 -13.54 -1.94
CA LYS A 38 3.20 -13.64 -0.53
C LYS A 38 4.69 -13.97 -0.44
N CYS A 39 5.33 -13.53 0.63
CA CYS A 39 6.63 -14.03 1.07
C CYS A 39 6.62 -14.40 2.56
N ALA A 40 7.70 -15.06 3.02
CA ALA A 40 7.84 -15.46 4.42
C ALA A 40 7.79 -14.25 5.39
N ASP A 41 8.34 -13.11 4.97
CA ASP A 41 8.43 -11.89 5.78
C ASP A 41 7.07 -11.18 5.95
N ASP A 42 6.03 -11.58 5.22
CA ASP A 42 4.67 -11.05 5.38
C ASP A 42 4.00 -11.57 6.66
N LYS A 43 4.50 -12.66 7.27
CA LYS A 43 3.93 -13.23 8.50
C LYS A 43 3.77 -12.20 9.62
N PHE A 44 4.74 -11.30 9.74
CA PHE A 44 4.73 -10.22 10.72
C PHE A 44 3.66 -9.15 10.42
N ALA A 45 3.36 -8.93 9.14
CA ALA A 45 2.38 -7.94 8.70
C ALA A 45 0.93 -8.37 8.98
N PHE A 46 0.65 -9.67 9.12
CA PHE A 46 -0.70 -10.18 9.39
C PHE A 46 -1.26 -9.81 10.78
N GLN A 47 -0.43 -9.24 11.67
CA GLN A 47 -0.91 -8.57 12.90
C GLN A 47 -1.59 -7.22 12.60
N HIS A 48 -1.54 -6.76 11.34
CA HIS A 48 -2.26 -5.60 10.84
C HIS A 48 -3.50 -6.07 10.07
N PRO A 49 -4.65 -5.37 10.16
CA PRO A 49 -5.90 -5.85 9.58
C PRO A 49 -5.96 -5.81 8.04
N ALA A 50 -5.02 -5.11 7.38
CA ALA A 50 -4.97 -5.01 5.92
C ALA A 50 -3.57 -4.63 5.35
N PRO A 51 -2.53 -5.45 5.52
CA PRO A 51 -1.23 -5.18 4.88
C PRO A 51 -1.27 -5.50 3.39
N PHE A 52 -0.69 -4.63 2.57
CA PHE A 52 -0.23 -5.02 1.24
C PHE A 52 1.10 -5.78 1.35
N LEU A 53 1.38 -6.68 0.39
CA LEU A 53 2.45 -7.68 0.50
C LEU A 53 3.81 -7.15 0.04
N ILE A 54 4.89 -7.65 0.64
CA ILE A 54 6.26 -7.17 0.37
C ILE A 54 6.62 -7.32 -1.11
N ASN A 55 6.36 -8.46 -1.73
CA ASN A 55 6.79 -8.70 -3.12
C ASN A 55 6.12 -7.75 -4.11
N ASP A 56 4.85 -7.41 -3.90
CA ASP A 56 4.12 -6.46 -4.74
C ASP A 56 4.74 -5.06 -4.67
N ILE A 57 5.19 -4.65 -3.47
CA ILE A 57 5.82 -3.34 -3.27
C ILE A 57 7.24 -3.31 -3.76
N LYS A 58 7.98 -4.41 -3.67
CA LYS A 58 9.31 -4.51 -4.26
C LYS A 58 9.25 -4.28 -5.76
N LYS A 59 8.25 -4.84 -6.46
CA LYS A 59 8.02 -4.59 -7.88
C LYS A 59 7.88 -3.09 -8.16
N LEU A 60 7.04 -2.40 -7.39
CA LEU A 60 6.82 -0.96 -7.53
C LEU A 60 8.07 -0.12 -7.18
N VAL A 61 8.71 -0.38 -6.03
CA VAL A 61 9.94 0.29 -5.61
C VAL A 61 11.02 0.11 -6.66
N LYS A 62 11.19 -1.11 -7.17
CA LYS A 62 12.19 -1.41 -8.20
C LYS A 62 11.87 -0.72 -9.53
N PHE A 63 10.59 -0.60 -9.89
CA PHE A 63 10.17 0.04 -11.13
C PHE A 63 10.28 1.56 -11.10
N PHE A 64 9.94 2.21 -9.99
CA PHE A 64 9.90 3.68 -9.92
C PHE A 64 11.14 4.33 -9.31
N THR A 65 12.16 3.53 -8.95
CA THR A 65 13.39 4.05 -8.35
C THR A 65 14.65 3.33 -8.81
N LYS A 66 15.78 4.03 -8.71
CA LYS A 66 17.13 3.44 -8.67
C LYS A 66 17.57 3.16 -7.24
N LYS A 67 18.66 2.40 -7.08
CA LYS A 67 19.29 2.21 -5.77
C LYS A 67 19.61 3.56 -5.10
N ASN A 68 19.57 3.58 -3.76
CA ASN A 68 19.81 4.74 -2.90
C ASN A 68 18.79 5.90 -3.00
N MET A 69 17.80 5.82 -3.89
CA MET A 69 16.69 6.78 -3.93
C MET A 69 15.79 6.64 -2.70
N THR A 70 15.02 7.71 -2.43
CA THR A 70 14.16 7.80 -1.24
C THR A 70 12.71 7.47 -1.56
N VAL A 71 12.16 6.47 -0.87
CA VAL A 71 10.76 6.04 -0.93
C VAL A 71 10.03 6.52 0.32
N LEU A 72 8.91 7.20 0.13
CA LEU A 72 8.02 7.62 1.23
C LEU A 72 6.78 6.73 1.28
N ASP A 73 6.37 6.38 2.50
CA ASP A 73 5.05 5.88 2.81
C ASP A 73 4.41 6.76 3.92
N PRO A 74 3.42 7.60 3.58
CA PRO A 74 2.74 8.47 4.54
C PRO A 74 1.79 7.72 5.48
N PHE A 75 1.53 6.42 5.28
CA PHE A 75 0.62 5.61 6.09
C PHE A 75 1.25 4.23 6.37
N CYS A 76 2.44 4.23 6.98
CA CYS A 76 3.33 3.08 6.88
C CYS A 76 2.89 1.83 7.63
N GLY A 77 1.97 1.93 8.59
CA GLY A 77 1.36 0.80 9.29
C GLY A 77 2.41 -0.21 9.81
N SER A 78 2.40 -1.42 9.26
CA SER A 78 3.32 -2.53 9.59
C SER A 78 4.70 -2.47 8.93
N GLY A 79 4.99 -1.41 8.17
CA GLY A 79 6.33 -1.13 7.66
C GLY A 79 6.71 -1.91 6.40
N THR A 80 5.73 -2.51 5.70
CA THR A 80 5.97 -3.27 4.46
C THR A 80 6.78 -2.47 3.44
N THR A 81 6.46 -1.19 3.22
CA THR A 81 7.20 -0.33 2.29
C THR A 81 8.67 -0.17 2.68
N LEU A 82 8.99 -0.13 3.97
CA LEU A 82 10.37 0.03 4.45
C LEU A 82 11.15 -1.28 4.30
N VAL A 83 10.51 -2.42 4.59
CA VAL A 83 11.11 -3.74 4.33
C VAL A 83 11.40 -3.90 2.84
N ALA A 84 10.43 -3.61 1.96
CA ALA A 84 10.61 -3.67 0.52
C ALA A 84 11.73 -2.71 0.05
N SER A 85 11.76 -1.49 0.58
CA SER A 85 12.82 -0.51 0.28
C SER A 85 14.20 -1.01 0.71
N ALA A 86 14.32 -1.58 1.91
CA ALA A 86 15.57 -2.13 2.42
C ALA A 86 16.07 -3.31 1.57
N GLN A 87 15.19 -4.27 1.24
CA GLN A 87 15.53 -5.43 0.40
C GLN A 87 15.99 -5.01 -1.00
N GLU A 88 15.45 -3.91 -1.51
CA GLU A 88 15.81 -3.34 -2.80
C GLU A 88 16.98 -2.33 -2.70
N GLY A 89 17.52 -2.03 -1.52
CA GLY A 89 18.64 -1.08 -1.37
C GLY A 89 18.26 0.39 -1.62
N ARG A 90 17.05 0.77 -1.21
CA ARG A 90 16.51 2.14 -1.22
C ARG A 90 16.40 2.68 0.21
N LYS A 91 16.31 4.00 0.35
CA LYS A 91 16.08 4.67 1.64
C LYS A 91 14.57 4.75 1.87
N GLY A 92 14.04 4.08 2.88
CA GLY A 92 12.61 4.12 3.20
C GLY A 92 12.31 5.11 4.30
N VAL A 93 11.22 5.87 4.14
CA VAL A 93 10.69 6.78 5.16
C VAL A 93 9.23 6.42 5.37
N GLY A 94 8.89 5.92 6.55
CA GLY A 94 7.53 5.60 6.95
C GLY A 94 7.02 6.59 7.97
N ILE A 95 5.79 7.06 7.79
CA ILE A 95 5.09 7.89 8.75
C ILE A 95 3.80 7.18 9.14
N ASP A 96 3.52 7.13 10.44
CA ASP A 96 2.25 6.61 10.93
C ASP A 96 1.83 7.34 12.21
N LEU A 97 0.53 7.59 12.35
CA LEU A 97 -0.03 8.27 13.51
C LEU A 97 -0.04 7.38 14.75
N SER A 98 -0.17 6.06 14.57
CA SER A 98 -0.26 5.09 15.64
C SER A 98 1.12 4.75 16.20
N LYS A 99 1.31 5.04 17.50
CA LYS A 99 2.51 4.63 18.24
C LYS A 99 2.70 3.12 18.21
N LYS A 100 1.61 2.34 18.31
CA LYS A 100 1.61 0.87 18.25
C LYS A 100 2.21 0.39 16.92
N TYR A 101 1.72 0.90 15.79
CA TYR A 101 2.23 0.50 14.47
C TYR A 101 3.65 0.98 14.22
N CYS A 102 4.02 2.18 14.69
CA CYS A 102 5.40 2.65 14.63
C CYS A 102 6.36 1.71 15.39
N GLN A 103 5.99 1.27 16.59
CA GLN A 103 6.80 0.33 17.38
C GLN A 103 6.88 -1.04 16.70
N MET A 104 5.75 -1.55 16.19
CA MET A 104 5.67 -2.80 15.44
C MET A 104 6.58 -2.78 14.21
N SER A 105 6.52 -1.71 13.42
CA SER A 105 7.40 -1.51 12.25
C SER A 105 8.88 -1.44 12.63
N LYS A 106 9.22 -0.76 13.73
CA LYS A 106 10.60 -0.67 14.22
C LYS A 106 11.13 -2.05 14.61
N LYS A 107 10.35 -2.81 15.38
CA LYS A 107 10.67 -4.18 15.76
C LYS A 107 10.85 -5.07 14.53
N ARG A 108 9.93 -4.99 13.55
CA ARG A 108 10.02 -5.74 12.28
C ARG A 108 11.35 -5.51 11.57
N LEU A 109 11.76 -4.26 11.43
CA LEU A 109 13.03 -3.92 10.77
C LEU A 109 14.25 -4.37 11.57
N GLN A 110 14.18 -4.34 12.90
CA GLN A 110 15.25 -4.85 13.78
C GLN A 110 15.40 -6.36 13.66
N ASP A 111 14.29 -7.11 13.75
CA ASP A 111 14.27 -8.58 13.66
C ASP A 111 14.81 -9.04 12.30
N LEU A 112 14.47 -8.34 11.22
CA LEU A 112 14.97 -8.62 9.87
C LEU A 112 16.37 -8.06 9.58
N LYS A 113 16.99 -7.35 10.53
CA LYS A 113 18.29 -6.65 10.36
C LYS A 113 18.29 -5.67 9.18
N MET A 114 17.16 -5.02 8.92
CA MET A 114 16.90 -4.11 7.80
C MET A 114 16.77 -2.65 8.25
N THR A 115 17.48 -2.24 9.29
CA THR A 115 17.37 -0.87 9.85
C THR A 115 18.15 0.18 9.07
N LYS A 116 19.18 -0.21 8.31
CA LYS A 116 20.04 0.72 7.58
C LYS A 116 19.23 1.54 6.55
N ASN A 117 19.35 2.87 6.64
CA ASN A 117 18.64 3.83 5.79
C ASN A 117 17.10 3.75 5.83
N GLN A 118 16.53 3.13 6.86
CA GLN A 118 15.09 3.07 7.08
C GLN A 118 14.69 3.95 8.26
N GLN A 119 13.77 4.89 8.04
CA GLN A 119 13.32 5.83 9.05
C GLN A 119 11.82 5.65 9.32
N ILE A 120 11.46 5.44 10.59
CA ILE A 120 10.06 5.41 11.05
C ILE A 120 9.79 6.64 11.90
N ILE A 121 8.81 7.44 11.49
CA ILE A 121 8.41 8.68 12.14
C ILE A 121 6.99 8.49 12.69
N CYS A 122 6.84 8.58 14.01
CA CYS A 122 5.52 8.57 14.63
C CYS A 122 4.92 9.99 14.62
N GLY A 123 3.73 10.15 14.06
CA GLY A 123 2.97 11.38 14.09
C GLY A 123 2.08 11.59 12.87
N ASP A 124 1.42 12.74 12.86
CA ASP A 124 0.53 13.18 11.79
C ASP A 124 1.28 13.38 10.46
N SER A 125 0.87 12.65 9.42
CA SER A 125 1.54 12.65 8.13
C SER A 125 1.57 14.02 7.46
N LEU A 126 0.48 14.79 7.52
CA LEU A 126 0.43 16.15 6.97
C LEU A 126 1.50 17.03 7.61
N LYS A 127 1.60 17.01 8.94
CA LYS A 127 2.61 17.79 9.68
C LYS A 127 4.04 17.28 9.42
N LYS A 128 4.25 15.96 9.42
CA LYS A 128 5.60 15.39 9.30
C LYS A 128 6.17 15.51 7.88
N ILE A 129 5.33 15.43 6.85
CA ILE A 129 5.77 15.60 5.46
C ILE A 129 6.12 17.06 5.20
N SER A 130 5.25 18.01 5.59
CA SER A 130 5.51 19.45 5.40
C SER A 130 6.83 19.89 6.05
N GLN A 131 7.11 19.40 7.26
CA GLN A 131 8.35 19.68 8.01
C GLN A 131 9.60 18.94 7.49
N ARG A 132 9.45 17.98 6.58
CA ARG A 132 10.58 17.21 6.06
C ARG A 132 11.53 18.11 5.27
N LYS A 133 12.83 18.03 5.61
CA LYS A 133 13.91 18.59 4.81
C LYS A 133 14.20 17.66 3.61
N GLY A 134 14.29 18.25 2.42
CA GLY A 134 14.62 17.53 1.18
C GLY A 134 13.42 16.92 0.45
N LYS A 135 13.67 16.53 -0.79
CA LYS A 135 12.69 15.91 -1.70
C LYS A 135 12.75 14.38 -1.63
N ILE A 136 11.70 13.71 -2.11
CA ILE A 136 11.62 12.26 -2.26
C ILE A 136 11.61 11.87 -3.74
N ASP A 137 11.97 10.62 -4.04
CA ASP A 137 12.05 10.10 -5.40
C ASP A 137 10.83 9.27 -5.80
N TYR A 138 10.10 8.73 -4.82
CA TYR A 138 8.91 7.92 -5.04
C TYR A 138 8.04 7.90 -3.78
N CYS A 139 6.73 7.84 -3.95
CA CYS A 139 5.78 7.61 -2.86
C CYS A 139 4.94 6.38 -3.17
N VAL A 140 4.82 5.45 -2.23
CA VAL A 140 3.91 4.31 -2.35
C VAL A 140 3.19 4.12 -1.03
N THR A 141 1.88 3.91 -1.10
CA THR A 141 1.07 3.79 0.12
C THR A 141 -0.25 3.06 -0.13
N SER A 142 -0.83 2.57 0.96
CA SER A 142 -2.23 2.18 1.03
C SER A 142 -2.84 3.03 2.14
N PRO A 143 -3.64 4.06 1.83
CA PRO A 143 -4.25 4.87 2.88
C PRO A 143 -5.13 3.99 3.77
N PRO A 144 -5.25 4.31 5.07
CA PRO A 144 -6.19 3.59 5.92
C PRO A 144 -7.56 3.81 5.33
N TYR A 145 -8.18 2.71 4.91
CA TYR A 145 -9.51 2.77 4.35
C TYR A 145 -10.42 3.45 5.36
N HIS A 146 -11.42 4.18 4.86
CA HIS A 146 -12.48 4.81 5.65
C HIS A 146 -13.07 3.82 6.70
N ASN A 147 -13.97 4.28 7.59
CA ASN A 147 -14.64 3.56 8.69
C ASN A 147 -15.21 2.12 8.42
N ILE A 148 -14.99 1.51 7.25
CA ILE A 148 -15.25 0.11 6.88
C ILE A 148 -14.86 -0.88 7.98
N LEU A 149 -13.77 -0.62 8.70
CA LEU A 149 -13.29 -1.50 9.77
C LEU A 149 -14.04 -1.31 11.10
N ARG A 150 -14.86 -0.26 11.24
CA ARG A 150 -15.70 0.00 12.43
C ARG A 150 -17.01 -0.79 12.46
N HIS A 151 -17.17 -1.81 11.62
CA HIS A 151 -18.37 -2.61 11.65
C HIS A 151 -18.39 -3.56 12.86
N ASN A 152 -19.09 -3.14 13.93
CA ASN A 152 -19.80 -4.02 14.87
C ASN A 152 -20.96 -4.73 14.15
N GLY A 153 -20.69 -5.39 13.02
CA GLY A 153 -21.71 -6.18 12.35
C GLY A 153 -22.04 -7.38 13.21
N GLY A 154 -23.24 -7.41 13.80
CA GLY A 154 -23.82 -8.52 14.57
C GLY A 154 -24.08 -9.79 13.73
N GLY A 155 -23.07 -10.24 12.99
CA GLY A 155 -23.06 -11.49 12.23
C GLY A 155 -22.17 -12.56 12.87
N LEU A 156 -21.80 -12.39 14.14
CA LEU A 156 -21.21 -13.46 14.94
C LEU A 156 -22.30 -14.52 15.15
N ARG A 157 -22.37 -15.52 14.27
CA ARG A 157 -22.91 -16.81 14.64
C ARG A 157 -21.78 -17.58 15.30
N GLU A 158 -21.91 -17.86 16.59
CA GLU A 158 -20.99 -18.73 17.30
C GLU A 158 -20.81 -20.04 16.53
N ALA A 159 -19.56 -20.46 16.34
CA ALA A 159 -19.22 -21.74 15.76
C ALA A 159 -19.58 -22.86 16.76
N LYS A 160 -20.88 -23.20 16.88
CA LYS A 160 -21.33 -24.40 17.59
C LYS A 160 -21.64 -25.59 16.68
N ASP A 161 -21.67 -25.38 15.37
CA ASP A 161 -21.84 -26.47 14.40
C ASP A 161 -20.50 -26.97 13.86
N LYS A 162 -20.22 -28.25 14.08
CA LYS A 162 -19.00 -28.97 13.63
C LYS A 162 -18.81 -29.01 12.11
N ASN A 163 -19.75 -28.46 11.33
CA ASN A 163 -19.75 -28.43 9.87
C ASN A 163 -19.54 -27.03 9.24
N VAL A 164 -19.26 -25.99 10.03
CA VAL A 164 -19.00 -24.64 9.48
C VAL A 164 -17.51 -24.34 9.44
N ARG A 165 -16.97 -24.09 8.24
CA ARG A 165 -15.57 -23.68 8.03
C ARG A 165 -15.27 -22.42 8.85
N ASN A 166 -14.19 -22.46 9.65
CA ASN A 166 -13.64 -21.34 10.40
C ASN A 166 -13.36 -20.14 9.48
N GLY A 167 -14.33 -19.21 9.42
CA GLY A 167 -14.25 -17.98 8.63
C GLY A 167 -14.74 -16.76 9.38
N SER A 168 -14.87 -16.85 10.70
CA SER A 168 -15.19 -15.73 11.57
C SER A 168 -14.11 -14.66 11.44
N ARG A 169 -14.51 -13.47 10.97
CA ARG A 169 -13.67 -12.28 10.97
C ARG A 169 -13.29 -11.99 12.42
N LEU A 170 -12.02 -12.18 12.78
CA LEU A 170 -11.47 -11.60 14.00
C LEU A 170 -11.69 -10.09 13.92
N GLY A 171 -12.37 -9.56 14.94
CA GLY A 171 -12.81 -8.18 15.03
C GLY A 171 -11.69 -7.23 14.63
N VAL A 172 -12.00 -6.29 13.75
CA VAL A 172 -10.98 -5.39 13.25
C VAL A 172 -10.62 -4.39 14.33
N GLU A 173 -9.38 -4.44 14.79
CA GLU A 173 -8.81 -3.49 15.73
C GLU A 173 -8.84 -2.07 15.15
N TYR A 174 -9.31 -1.12 15.97
CA TYR A 174 -9.23 0.31 15.74
C TYR A 174 -7.81 0.74 15.38
N TYR A 175 -7.62 1.43 14.24
CA TYR A 175 -6.30 1.97 13.85
C TYR A 175 -5.76 3.00 14.86
N SER A 176 -6.64 3.84 15.41
CA SER A 176 -6.41 4.72 16.58
C SER A 176 -7.72 5.32 17.10
N ASN A 177 -7.70 6.10 18.20
CA ASN A 177 -8.82 6.94 18.63
C ASN A 177 -8.67 8.42 18.22
N ASP A 178 -7.66 8.75 17.39
CA ASP A 178 -7.36 10.14 17.03
C ASP A 178 -8.36 10.65 15.97
N LYS A 179 -8.91 11.85 16.17
CA LYS A 179 -9.85 12.50 15.23
C LYS A 179 -9.22 12.84 13.88
N ARG A 180 -7.89 12.87 13.79
CA ARG A 180 -7.12 13.14 12.57
C ARG A 180 -6.80 11.88 11.77
N ASP A 181 -7.09 10.71 12.33
CA ASP A 181 -6.92 9.44 11.64
C ASP A 181 -7.90 9.35 10.46
N LEU A 182 -7.37 9.15 9.26
CA LEU A 182 -8.16 8.98 8.04
C LEU A 182 -9.15 7.81 8.16
N GLY A 183 -8.79 6.77 8.92
CA GLY A 183 -9.63 5.60 9.18
C GLY A 183 -10.75 5.83 10.20
N ASN A 184 -10.80 6.99 10.87
CA ASN A 184 -11.81 7.33 11.89
C ASN A 184 -12.88 8.33 11.43
N GLN A 185 -12.82 8.80 10.18
CA GLN A 185 -13.71 9.86 9.70
C GLN A 185 -15.16 9.38 9.60
N ALA A 186 -16.11 10.12 10.19
CA ALA A 186 -17.52 9.75 10.16
C ALA A 186 -18.15 9.81 8.76
N GLN A 187 -17.62 10.66 7.88
CA GLN A 187 -18.13 10.87 6.53
C GLN A 187 -17.02 10.62 5.49
N TYR A 188 -17.38 9.95 4.40
CA TYR A 188 -16.44 9.62 3.32
C TYR A 188 -15.79 10.87 2.68
N LYS A 189 -16.54 11.98 2.58
CA LYS A 189 -16.01 13.28 2.13
C LYS A 189 -14.86 13.81 3.00
N ASN A 190 -14.91 13.58 4.32
CA ASN A 190 -13.84 14.01 5.22
C ASN A 190 -12.58 13.15 5.05
N PHE A 191 -12.73 11.85 4.78
CA PHE A 191 -11.63 10.99 4.38
C PHE A 191 -10.94 11.53 3.12
N LEU A 192 -11.70 11.84 2.07
CA LEU A 192 -11.14 12.42 0.84
C LEU A 192 -10.44 13.77 1.10
N LYS A 193 -11.03 14.64 1.93
CA LYS A 193 -10.41 15.93 2.28
C LYS A 193 -9.05 15.77 2.97
N LEU A 194 -8.96 14.85 3.95
CA LEU A 194 -7.70 14.58 4.65
C LEU A 194 -6.67 13.91 3.74
N LEU A 195 -7.10 12.95 2.92
CA LEU A 195 -6.23 12.32 1.93
C LEU A 195 -5.67 13.37 0.96
N LYS A 196 -6.52 14.28 0.46
CA LYS A 196 -6.10 15.39 -0.41
C LYS A 196 -5.02 16.24 0.24
N ALA A 197 -5.21 16.62 1.50
CA ALA A 197 -4.24 17.43 2.23
C ALA A 197 -2.88 16.72 2.37
N VAL A 198 -2.88 15.44 2.77
CA VAL A 198 -1.64 14.66 2.90
C VAL A 198 -0.96 14.48 1.54
N MET A 199 -1.72 14.13 0.50
CA MET A 199 -1.16 13.89 -0.83
C MET A 199 -0.68 15.19 -1.51
N ALA A 200 -1.23 16.35 -1.16
CA ALA A 200 -0.70 17.64 -1.59
C ALA A 200 0.70 17.90 -1.00
N GLU A 201 0.93 17.55 0.26
CA GLU A 201 2.28 17.61 0.83
C GLU A 201 3.22 16.58 0.20
N VAL A 202 2.73 15.39 -0.15
CA VAL A 202 3.51 14.42 -0.94
C VAL A 202 3.91 15.03 -2.29
N TYR A 203 2.98 15.65 -3.02
CA TYR A 203 3.26 16.33 -4.28
C TYR A 203 4.33 17.41 -4.13
N ASN A 204 4.24 18.21 -3.06
CA ASN A 204 5.21 19.26 -2.75
C ASN A 204 6.61 18.70 -2.47
N LYS A 205 6.71 17.53 -1.84
CA LYS A 205 8.01 16.89 -1.52
C LYS A 205 8.52 15.96 -2.62
N LEU A 206 7.67 15.53 -3.56
CA LEU A 206 8.08 14.71 -4.70
C LEU A 206 8.88 15.55 -5.70
N LYS A 207 9.99 14.99 -6.21
CA LYS A 207 10.74 15.60 -7.31
C LYS A 207 9.91 15.58 -8.60
N ASP A 208 10.20 16.50 -9.49
CA ASP A 208 9.53 16.55 -10.79
C ASP A 208 9.90 15.31 -11.61
N LYS A 209 8.98 14.90 -12.49
CA LYS A 209 9.05 13.68 -13.31
C LYS A 209 9.12 12.37 -12.50
N LYS A 210 8.85 12.40 -11.19
CA LYS A 210 8.76 11.21 -10.32
C LYS A 210 7.32 10.79 -10.07
N TYR A 211 7.18 9.60 -9.48
CA TYR A 211 5.92 8.88 -9.42
C TYR A 211 5.38 8.75 -8.00
N CYS A 212 4.07 8.54 -7.92
CA CYS A 212 3.37 8.15 -6.71
C CYS A 212 2.41 7.01 -7.05
N SER A 213 2.36 5.97 -6.23
CA SER A 213 1.37 4.90 -6.36
C SER A 213 0.51 4.78 -5.11
N ILE A 214 -0.80 4.68 -5.31
CA ILE A 214 -1.78 4.47 -4.25
C ILE A 214 -2.44 3.11 -4.47
N ILE A 215 -2.34 2.24 -3.47
CA ILE A 215 -3.02 0.94 -3.46
C ILE A 215 -4.36 1.11 -2.75
N ILE A 216 -5.46 0.85 -3.45
CA ILE A 216 -6.81 0.99 -2.91
C ILE A 216 -7.78 0.00 -3.56
N SER A 217 -8.67 -0.61 -2.78
CA SER A 217 -9.86 -1.30 -3.29
C SER A 217 -11.07 -0.37 -3.25
N ASP A 218 -12.01 -0.56 -4.17
CA ASP A 218 -13.38 -0.07 -3.97
C ASP A 218 -14.01 -0.78 -2.77
N PHE A 219 -14.91 -0.09 -2.10
CA PHE A 219 -15.52 -0.56 -0.86
C PHE A 219 -16.89 0.06 -0.63
N THR A 220 -17.63 -0.55 0.30
CA THR A 220 -18.93 -0.04 0.69
C THR A 220 -18.82 1.07 1.74
N VAL A 221 -19.56 2.17 1.55
CA VAL A 221 -19.82 3.19 2.57
C VAL A 221 -21.31 3.12 2.91
N ASN A 222 -21.66 2.95 4.19
CA ASN A 222 -23.05 2.79 4.62
C ASN A 222 -23.82 1.69 3.84
N LYS A 223 -23.16 0.54 3.61
CA LYS A 223 -23.66 -0.61 2.83
C LYS A 223 -23.91 -0.34 1.33
N LYS A 224 -23.50 0.82 0.81
CA LYS A 224 -23.59 1.15 -0.62
C LYS A 224 -22.21 1.07 -1.26
N GLU A 225 -22.11 0.41 -2.40
CA GLU A 225 -20.89 0.34 -3.20
C GLU A 225 -20.41 1.74 -3.57
N THR A 226 -19.12 2.00 -3.41
CA THR A 226 -18.51 3.31 -3.66
C THR A 226 -17.28 3.15 -4.53
N ASN A 227 -17.23 3.91 -5.64
CA ASN A 227 -16.09 3.99 -6.55
C ASN A 227 -14.96 4.83 -5.93
N SER A 228 -14.34 4.30 -4.88
CA SER A 228 -13.33 5.02 -4.12
C SER A 228 -12.05 5.23 -4.94
N SER A 229 -11.73 4.30 -5.83
CA SER A 229 -10.59 4.41 -6.74
C SER A 229 -10.74 5.58 -7.70
N GLY A 230 -11.89 5.74 -8.36
CA GLY A 230 -12.20 6.86 -9.24
C GLY A 230 -12.18 8.21 -8.51
N ASP A 231 -12.68 8.25 -7.28
CA ASP A 231 -12.65 9.46 -6.45
C ASP A 231 -11.23 9.88 -6.07
N VAL A 232 -10.35 8.91 -5.76
CA VAL A 232 -8.93 9.16 -5.51
C VAL A 232 -8.20 9.62 -6.76
N ILE A 233 -8.50 9.06 -7.94
CA ILE A 233 -7.91 9.53 -9.21
C ILE A 233 -8.21 11.01 -9.42
N ARG A 234 -9.50 11.41 -9.33
CA ARG A 234 -9.91 12.81 -9.51
C ARG A 234 -9.25 13.73 -8.49
N LEU A 235 -9.24 13.32 -7.22
CA LEU A 235 -8.58 14.05 -6.14
C LEU A 235 -7.08 14.28 -6.41
N MET A 236 -6.37 13.25 -6.88
CA MET A 236 -4.94 13.36 -7.19
C MET A 236 -4.68 14.27 -8.39
N GLN A 237 -5.55 14.23 -9.41
CA GLN A 237 -5.48 15.14 -10.55
C GLN A 237 -5.73 16.60 -10.13
N GLU A 238 -6.68 16.85 -9.24
CA GLU A 238 -6.93 18.19 -8.67
C GLU A 238 -5.73 18.75 -7.89
N ILE A 239 -4.85 17.90 -7.35
CA ILE A 239 -3.59 18.33 -6.70
C ILE A 239 -2.53 18.74 -7.74
N GLY A 240 -2.62 18.24 -8.97
CA GLY A 240 -1.66 18.48 -10.05
C GLY A 240 -0.86 17.24 -10.48
N PHE A 241 -1.23 16.04 -10.02
CA PHE A 241 -0.66 14.81 -10.55
C PHE A 241 -1.27 14.45 -11.91
N ASN A 242 -0.43 13.95 -12.83
CA ASN A 242 -0.92 13.24 -14.01
C ASN A 242 -1.24 11.78 -13.66
N PHE A 243 -2.35 11.25 -14.17
CA PHE A 243 -2.70 9.84 -14.01
C PHE A 243 -2.03 9.01 -15.12
N GLU A 244 -1.25 8.00 -14.74
CA GLU A 244 -0.44 7.18 -15.66
C GLU A 244 -1.04 5.76 -15.84
N GLY A 245 -2.29 5.57 -15.42
CA GLY A 245 -2.98 4.29 -15.48
C GLY A 245 -2.96 3.51 -14.16
N MET A 246 -3.60 2.35 -14.18
CA MET A 246 -3.76 1.49 -13.02
C MET A 246 -3.37 0.05 -13.34
N VAL A 247 -2.95 -0.68 -12.31
CA VAL A 247 -2.77 -2.13 -12.34
C VAL A 247 -3.84 -2.78 -11.46
N VAL A 248 -4.49 -3.82 -11.95
CA VAL A 248 -5.36 -4.68 -11.15
C VAL A 248 -4.50 -5.71 -10.43
N LEU A 249 -4.45 -5.62 -9.09
CA LEU A 249 -3.74 -6.55 -8.23
C LEU A 249 -4.70 -7.62 -7.72
N VAL A 250 -4.68 -8.79 -8.34
CA VAL A 250 -5.56 -9.92 -8.05
C VAL A 250 -5.11 -10.62 -6.76
N GLN A 251 -6.08 -10.89 -5.87
CA GLN A 251 -5.91 -11.59 -4.60
C GLN A 251 -6.64 -12.94 -4.67
N ASP A 252 -6.04 -13.86 -5.42
CA ASP A 252 -6.59 -15.18 -5.80
C ASP A 252 -6.86 -16.14 -4.63
N ASN A 253 -6.28 -15.86 -3.47
CA ASN A 253 -6.39 -16.66 -2.26
C ASN A 253 -7.49 -16.19 -1.28
N LYS A 254 -8.28 -15.18 -1.65
CA LYS A 254 -9.42 -14.75 -0.84
C LYS A 254 -10.58 -15.76 -0.94
N PRO A 255 -11.21 -16.15 0.18
CA PRO A 255 -12.39 -17.00 0.13
C PRO A 255 -13.60 -16.26 -0.46
N LEU A 256 -14.41 -16.97 -1.24
CA LEU A 256 -15.72 -16.50 -1.69
C LEU A 256 -16.75 -16.67 -0.60
N TYR A 257 -17.60 -15.65 -0.43
CA TYR A 257 -18.77 -15.72 0.44
C TYR A 257 -20.04 -15.53 -0.38
N PRO A 258 -21.16 -16.20 0.00
CA PRO A 258 -22.43 -16.12 -0.73
C PRO A 258 -23.18 -14.83 -0.40
N PHE A 259 -22.54 -13.67 -0.60
CA PHE A 259 -23.15 -12.39 -0.29
C PHE A 259 -24.39 -12.16 -1.16
N GLY A 260 -25.50 -11.81 -0.50
CA GLY A 260 -26.75 -11.50 -1.19
C GLY A 260 -27.54 -12.73 -1.66
N TYR A 261 -26.97 -13.93 -1.68
CA TYR A 261 -27.69 -15.13 -2.12
C TYR A 261 -28.87 -15.48 -1.18
N PRO A 262 -30.02 -15.92 -1.71
CA PRO A 262 -30.43 -15.93 -3.13
C PRO A 262 -31.08 -14.62 -3.61
N PHE A 263 -31.17 -13.58 -2.77
CA PHE A 263 -32.06 -12.45 -2.93
C PHE A 263 -31.48 -11.22 -3.65
N ALA A 264 -30.16 -11.08 -3.76
CA ALA A 264 -29.51 -9.87 -4.27
C ALA A 264 -28.11 -10.12 -4.84
N TYR A 265 -27.70 -9.32 -5.82
CA TYR A 265 -26.31 -9.25 -6.26
C TYR A 265 -25.45 -8.53 -5.21
N LYS A 266 -24.39 -9.20 -4.75
CA LYS A 266 -23.31 -8.58 -3.98
C LYS A 266 -21.98 -9.17 -4.40
N MET A 267 -21.04 -8.30 -4.74
CA MET A 267 -19.72 -8.69 -5.24
C MET A 267 -18.78 -9.13 -4.11
N ASN A 268 -17.92 -10.11 -4.40
CA ASN A 268 -16.74 -10.41 -3.59
C ASN A 268 -15.54 -9.64 -4.18
N HIS A 269 -14.97 -8.70 -3.42
CA HIS A 269 -13.79 -7.96 -3.87
C HIS A 269 -12.51 -8.80 -3.76
N HIS A 270 -12.05 -9.30 -4.91
CA HIS A 270 -10.88 -10.17 -5.05
C HIS A 270 -9.67 -9.46 -5.66
N HIS A 271 -9.69 -8.12 -5.69
CA HIS A 271 -8.57 -7.34 -6.18
C HIS A 271 -8.46 -6.00 -5.46
N GLN A 272 -7.29 -5.39 -5.63
CA GLN A 272 -7.04 -3.99 -5.33
C GLN A 272 -6.56 -3.29 -6.60
N TYR A 273 -6.66 -1.98 -6.64
CA TYR A 273 -6.09 -1.17 -7.69
C TYR A 273 -4.77 -0.57 -7.20
N ILE A 274 -3.73 -0.66 -8.02
CA ILE A 274 -2.53 0.15 -7.89
C ILE A 274 -2.69 1.32 -8.86
N LEU A 275 -3.04 2.48 -8.32
CA LEU A 275 -3.22 3.71 -9.08
C LEU A 275 -1.86 4.40 -9.21
N ASN A 276 -1.39 4.64 -10.44
CA ASN A 276 -0.08 5.26 -10.68
C ASN A 276 -0.23 6.70 -11.15
N PHE A 277 0.56 7.57 -10.57
CA PHE A 277 0.55 9.00 -10.80
C PHE A 277 1.96 9.53 -11.04
N ARG A 278 2.07 10.59 -11.84
CA ARG A 278 3.33 11.27 -12.09
C ARG A 278 3.22 12.75 -11.79
N LYS A 279 4.23 13.31 -11.14
CA LYS A 279 4.41 14.75 -11.06
C LYS A 279 5.13 15.21 -12.32
N LEU A 280 4.52 16.11 -13.08
CA LEU A 280 5.13 16.70 -14.27
C LEU A 280 6.15 17.77 -13.90
#